data_AF-A0A2J6I8L3-F1
#
_entry.id   AF-A0A2J6I8L3-F1
#
_cell.length_a   1.000
_cell.length_b   1.000
_cell.length_c   1.000
_cell.angle_alpha   90.00
_cell.angle_beta   90.00
_cell.angle_gamma   90.00
#
_symmetry.space_group_name_H-M   'P 1'
#
loop_
_entity.id
_entity.type
_entity.pdbx_description
1 polymer ?
#
loop_
_entity_poly.entity_id
_entity_poly.type
_entity_poly.pdbx_seq_one_letter_code
_entity_poly.pdbx_strand_id
1 'polypeptide(L)'
;MIIKIIEALRIAGTGVGVFLAYYYGDTPKEILSIMCPWVVISIAGTSGLEGLFFGRQAAIEKGYEQGSNYQTQSAIALLSYAVIALVVYLMKWGTNAELTIVLTFMFFTIFSGANHARSIIQDKNYKWANLNRPFLAAMLTAVLWYPVVGSF
;
A
#
# COMPACT_ATOMS: atom_id res chain seq x y z
N MET A 1 8.52 -14.98 -11.41
CA MET A 1 7.58 -15.79 -10.60
C MET A 1 7.41 -15.24 -9.18
N ILE A 2 8.49 -15.10 -8.38
CA ILE A 2 8.38 -14.61 -7.00
C ILE A 2 7.70 -13.24 -6.84
N ILE A 3 8.03 -12.26 -7.70
CA ILE A 3 7.40 -10.93 -7.69
C ILE A 3 5.88 -11.01 -7.89
N LYS A 4 5.41 -11.89 -8.78
CA LYS A 4 3.97 -12.10 -9.04
C LYS A 4 3.27 -12.74 -7.84
N ILE A 5 3.95 -13.65 -7.13
CA ILE A 5 3.43 -14.24 -5.90
C ILE A 5 3.28 -13.16 -4.82
N ILE A 6 4.31 -12.32 -4.62
CA ILE A 6 4.25 -11.21 -3.66
C ILE A 6 3.12 -10.23 -4.03
N GLU A 7 2.96 -9.92 -5.31
CA GLU A 7 1.86 -9.08 -5.81
C GLU A 7 0.48 -9.70 -5.52
N ALA A 8 0.32 -11.02 -5.75
CA ALA A 8 -0.92 -11.72 -5.43
C ALA A 8 -1.20 -11.73 -3.91
N LEU A 9 -0.19 -11.99 -3.08
CA LEU A 9 -0.31 -11.94 -1.62
C LEU A 9 -0.69 -10.55 -1.13
N ARG A 10 -0.13 -9.50 -1.73
CA ARG A 10 -0.48 -8.11 -1.43
C ARG A 10 -1.96 -7.83 -1.71
N ILE A 11 -2.45 -8.22 -2.90
CA ILE A 11 -3.84 -8.02 -3.30
C ILE A 11 -4.77 -8.85 -2.40
N ALA A 12 -4.45 -10.12 -2.18
CA ALA A 12 -5.24 -11.02 -1.33
C ALA A 12 -5.28 -10.54 0.12
N GLY A 13 -4.14 -10.19 0.72
CA GLY A 13 -4.06 -9.67 2.09
C GLY A 13 -4.84 -8.37 2.26
N THR A 14 -4.76 -7.46 1.28
CA THR A 14 -5.57 -6.24 1.27
C THR A 14 -7.07 -6.58 1.18
N GLY A 15 -7.46 -7.44 0.23
CA GLY A 15 -8.87 -7.81 0.01
C GLY A 15 -9.49 -8.52 1.22
N VAL A 16 -8.76 -9.46 1.83
CA VAL A 16 -9.16 -10.13 3.08
C VAL A 16 -9.28 -9.11 4.20
N GLY A 17 -8.32 -8.21 4.36
CA GLY A 17 -8.36 -7.15 5.37
C GLY A 17 -9.58 -6.25 5.24
N VAL A 18 -9.88 -5.80 4.01
CA VAL A 18 -11.07 -5.02 3.69
C VAL A 18 -12.33 -5.79 4.07
N PHE A 19 -12.45 -7.05 3.62
CA PHE A 19 -13.60 -7.90 3.92
C PHE A 19 -13.81 -8.06 5.43
N LEU A 20 -12.76 -8.43 6.17
CA LEU A 20 -12.83 -8.61 7.62
C LEU A 20 -13.23 -7.32 8.33
N ALA A 21 -12.71 -6.17 7.89
CA ALA A 21 -13.05 -4.90 8.50
C ALA A 21 -14.53 -4.54 8.36
N TYR A 22 -15.10 -4.70 7.15
CA TYR A 22 -16.52 -4.45 6.93
C TYR A 22 -17.43 -5.54 7.50
N TYR A 23 -16.92 -6.75 7.71
CA TYR A 23 -17.68 -7.85 8.30
C TYR A 23 -17.76 -7.76 9.83
N TYR A 24 -16.70 -7.28 10.48
CA TYR A 24 -16.61 -7.21 11.96
C TYR A 24 -16.73 -5.82 12.56
N GLY A 25 -16.55 -4.76 11.77
CA GLY A 25 -16.67 -3.38 12.26
C GLY A 25 -18.09 -2.84 12.05
N ASP A 26 -18.71 -2.34 13.12
CA ASP A 26 -20.06 -1.76 13.07
C ASP A 26 -20.03 -0.25 12.80
N THR A 27 -18.93 0.41 13.20
CA THR A 27 -18.72 1.85 13.04
C THR A 27 -17.55 2.16 12.10
N PRO A 28 -17.51 3.36 11.46
CA PRO A 28 -16.37 3.79 10.65
C PRO A 28 -15.03 3.68 11.37
N LYS A 29 -15.01 3.96 12.68
CA LYS A 29 -13.80 3.92 13.52
C LYS A 29 -13.30 2.50 13.73
N GLU A 30 -14.21 1.55 13.97
CA GLU A 30 -13.84 0.13 14.10
C GLU A 30 -13.36 -0.44 12.77
N ILE A 31 -14.06 -0.12 11.68
CA ILE A 31 -13.64 -0.52 10.32
C ILE A 31 -12.24 0.05 10.04
N LEU A 32 -12.00 1.34 10.31
CA LEU A 32 -10.68 1.96 10.14
C LEU A 32 -9.61 1.26 10.97
N SER A 33 -9.90 0.98 12.25
CA SER A 33 -8.96 0.33 13.17
C SER A 33 -8.56 -1.06 12.69
N ILE A 34 -9.51 -1.84 12.16
CA ILE A 34 -9.21 -3.15 11.55
C ILE A 34 -8.45 -2.95 10.22
N MET A 35 -8.90 -2.05 9.34
CA MET A 35 -8.25 -1.86 8.04
C MET A 35 -6.81 -1.35 8.16
N CYS A 36 -6.49 -0.53 9.16
CA CYS A 36 -5.20 0.12 9.33
C CYS A 36 -4.01 -0.86 9.23
N PRO A 37 -3.85 -1.86 10.11
CA PRO A 37 -2.75 -2.81 10.00
C PRO A 37 -2.90 -3.70 8.76
N TRP A 38 -4.11 -4.18 8.45
CA TRP A 38 -4.31 -5.15 7.37
C TRP A 38 -3.94 -4.60 6.00
N VAL A 39 -4.41 -3.40 5.67
CA VAL A 39 -4.15 -2.74 4.37
C VAL A 39 -2.71 -2.26 4.30
N VAL A 40 -2.23 -1.55 5.32
CA VAL A 40 -0.89 -0.93 5.28
C VAL A 40 0.20 -1.99 5.28
N ILE A 41 0.09 -3.05 6.10
CA ILE A 41 1.10 -4.12 6.15
C ILE A 41 1.06 -4.94 4.86
N SER A 42 -0.13 -5.30 4.36
CA SER A 42 -0.26 -6.08 3.12
C SER A 42 0.38 -5.38 1.94
N ILE A 43 0.25 -4.04 1.84
CA ILE A 43 0.81 -3.28 0.72
C ILE A 43 2.22 -2.80 1.02
N ALA A 44 2.39 -1.96 2.03
CA ALA A 44 3.65 -1.30 2.32
C ALA A 44 4.68 -2.29 2.87
N GLY A 45 4.26 -3.20 3.75
CA GLY A 45 5.15 -4.24 4.31
C GLY A 45 5.67 -5.18 3.24
N THR A 46 4.78 -5.77 2.43
CA THR A 46 5.22 -6.66 1.34
C THR A 46 6.04 -5.92 0.28
N SER A 47 5.71 -4.66 -0.04
CA SER A 47 6.48 -3.87 -1.01
C SER A 47 7.86 -3.47 -0.48
N GLY A 48 7.97 -3.17 0.82
CA GLY A 48 9.24 -2.89 1.49
C GLY A 48 10.14 -4.14 1.50
N LEU A 49 9.60 -5.30 1.89
CA LEU A 49 10.34 -6.56 1.84
C LEU A 49 10.73 -6.94 0.40
N GLU A 50 9.82 -6.79 -0.57
CA GLU A 50 10.11 -6.97 -2.00
C GLU A 50 11.29 -6.11 -2.45
N GLY A 51 11.29 -4.82 -2.09
CA GLY A 51 12.36 -3.89 -2.46
C GLY A 51 13.71 -4.20 -1.82
N LEU A 52 13.72 -4.69 -0.58
CA LEU A 52 14.96 -5.04 0.13
C LEU A 52 15.57 -6.36 -0.36
N PHE A 53 14.76 -7.39 -0.56
CA PHE A 53 15.26 -8.73 -0.89
C PHE A 53 15.27 -9.03 -2.39
N PHE A 54 14.38 -8.40 -3.17
CA PHE A 54 14.16 -8.67 -4.59
C PHE A 54 14.13 -7.39 -5.44
N GLY A 55 14.79 -6.32 -4.99
CA GLY A 55 14.75 -5.00 -5.61
C GLY A 55 15.11 -5.00 -7.10
N ARG A 56 16.14 -5.77 -7.49
CA ARG A 56 16.54 -5.90 -8.90
C ARG A 56 15.44 -6.52 -9.78
N GLN A 57 14.82 -7.61 -9.32
CA GLN A 57 13.75 -8.30 -10.04
C GLN A 57 12.50 -7.42 -10.10
N ALA A 58 12.17 -6.75 -9.00
CA ALA A 58 11.06 -5.81 -8.92
C ALA A 58 11.23 -4.63 -9.90
N ALA A 59 12.46 -4.11 -10.03
CA ALA A 59 12.79 -3.05 -10.98
C ALA A 59 12.63 -3.50 -12.44
N ILE A 60 13.11 -4.69 -12.79
CA ILE A 60 12.97 -5.26 -14.14
C ILE A 60 11.48 -5.41 -14.52
N GLU A 61 10.65 -5.90 -13.60
CA GLU A 61 9.20 -6.04 -13.80
C GLU A 61 8.51 -4.68 -14.02
N LYS A 62 8.96 -3.63 -13.33
CA LYS A 62 8.45 -2.26 -13.45
C LYS A 62 9.07 -1.48 -14.63
N GLY A 63 10.13 -2.01 -15.24
CA GLY A 63 10.88 -1.32 -16.29
C GLY A 63 11.70 -0.14 -15.77
N TYR A 64 12.15 -0.19 -14.52
CA TYR A 64 12.93 0.85 -13.86
C TYR A 64 14.44 0.51 -13.84
N GLU A 65 15.26 1.50 -13.52
CA GLU A 65 16.70 1.33 -13.26
C GLU A 65 16.95 0.26 -12.21
N GLN A 66 18.11 -0.41 -12.24
CA GLN A 66 18.44 -1.50 -11.32
C GLN A 66 19.56 -1.08 -10.37
N GLY A 67 19.42 -1.42 -9.09
CA GLY A 67 20.50 -1.31 -8.11
C GLY A 67 20.80 0.12 -7.64
N SER A 68 19.82 1.03 -7.70
CA SER A 68 20.01 2.39 -7.20
C SER A 68 19.76 2.46 -5.69
N ASN A 69 20.55 3.29 -4.97
CA ASN A 69 20.36 3.52 -3.53
C ASN A 69 18.95 4.01 -3.20
N TYR A 70 18.32 4.73 -4.14
CA TYR A 70 16.95 5.19 -4.01
C TYR A 70 15.94 4.04 -3.89
N GLN A 71 16.19 2.89 -4.53
CA GLN A 71 15.32 1.72 -4.41
C GLN A 71 15.31 1.16 -2.98
N THR A 72 16.48 1.04 -2.37
CA THR A 72 16.60 0.60 -0.98
C THR A 72 15.97 1.62 -0.03
N GLN A 73 16.21 2.91 -0.24
CA GLN A 73 15.58 3.96 0.56
C GLN A 73 14.05 3.93 0.47
N SER A 74 13.51 3.79 -0.75
CA SER A 74 12.07 3.67 -1.00
C SER A 74 11.48 2.43 -0.32
N ALA A 75 12.19 1.30 -0.36
CA ALA A 75 11.79 0.07 0.30
C ALA A 75 11.73 0.22 1.83
N ILE A 76 12.72 0.90 2.43
CA ILE A 76 12.75 1.20 3.86
C ILE A 76 11.61 2.15 4.25
N ALA A 77 11.34 3.17 3.44
CA ALA A 77 10.22 4.09 3.67
C ALA A 77 8.86 3.38 3.61
N LEU A 78 8.70 2.41 2.72
CA LEU A 78 7.51 1.56 2.69
C LEU A 78 7.39 0.67 3.92
N LEU A 79 8.50 0.08 4.36
CA LEU A 79 8.52 -0.76 5.54
C LEU A 79 8.20 0.05 6.81
N SER A 80 8.60 1.32 6.89
CA SER A 80 8.29 2.17 8.04
C SER A 80 6.78 2.40 8.20
N TYR A 81 6.02 2.58 7.10
CA TYR A 81 4.55 2.65 7.19
C TYR A 81 3.95 1.39 7.82
N ALA A 82 4.42 0.21 7.41
CA ALA A 82 3.94 -1.06 7.95
C ALA A 82 4.26 -1.21 9.45
N VAL A 83 5.48 -0.87 9.86
CA VAL A 83 5.88 -0.91 11.28
C VAL A 83 5.05 0.06 12.11
N ILE A 84 4.88 1.31 11.66
CA ILE A 84 4.09 2.30 12.40
C ILE A 84 2.62 1.90 12.46
N ALA A 85 2.03 1.39 11.38
CA ALA A 85 0.65 0.89 11.40
C ALA A 85 0.45 -0.24 12.42
N LEU A 86 1.42 -1.17 12.52
CA LEU A 86 1.39 -2.24 13.51
C LEU A 86 1.51 -1.70 14.94
N VAL A 87 2.41 -0.74 15.18
CA VAL A 87 2.57 -0.09 16.49
C VAL A 87 1.31 0.64 16.90
N VAL A 88 0.74 1.48 16.02
CA VAL A 88 -0.50 2.22 16.26
C VAL A 88 -1.63 1.28 16.67
N TYR A 89 -1.79 0.16 15.95
CA TYR A 89 -2.82 -0.83 16.22
C TYR A 89 -2.58 -1.58 17.55
N LEU A 90 -1.39 -2.16 17.74
CA LEU A 90 -1.09 -2.98 18.94
C LEU A 90 -1.09 -2.16 20.22
N MET A 91 -0.60 -0.91 20.16
CA MET A 91 -0.54 -0.01 21.31
C MET A 91 -1.82 0.80 21.51
N LYS A 92 -2.84 0.60 20.68
CA LYS A 92 -4.15 1.26 20.77
C LYS A 92 -4.04 2.80 20.87
N TRP A 93 -3.22 3.41 20.02
CA TRP A 93 -3.02 4.87 20.01
C TRP A 93 -4.28 5.65 19.60
N GLY A 94 -5.31 4.96 19.11
CA GLY A 94 -6.64 5.50 18.84
C GLY A 94 -6.80 6.05 17.42
N THR A 95 -8.05 6.43 17.13
CA THR A 95 -8.51 6.76 15.77
C THR A 95 -7.71 7.87 15.09
N ASN A 96 -7.25 8.89 15.81
CA ASN A 96 -6.46 9.98 15.19
C ASN A 96 -5.10 9.49 14.69
N ALA A 97 -4.46 8.57 15.41
CA ALA A 97 -3.20 7.97 14.97
C ALA A 97 -3.42 7.03 13.77
N GLU A 98 -4.50 6.24 13.79
CA GLU A 98 -4.93 5.38 12.69
C GLU A 98 -5.24 6.20 11.42
N LEU A 99 -6.01 7.28 11.55
CA LEU A 99 -6.27 8.23 10.48
C LEU A 99 -4.96 8.79 9.91
N THR A 100 -4.04 9.22 10.77
CA THR A 100 -2.77 9.82 10.33
C THR A 100 -1.97 8.84 9.47
N ILE A 101 -1.80 7.59 9.92
CA ILE A 101 -1.01 6.61 9.17
C ILE A 101 -1.74 6.14 7.90
N VAL A 102 -3.05 5.91 7.97
CA VAL A 102 -3.86 5.51 6.80
C VAL A 102 -3.91 6.63 5.76
N LEU A 103 -4.11 7.88 6.14
CA LEU A 103 -4.08 9.03 5.23
C LEU A 103 -2.71 9.19 4.60
N THR A 104 -1.64 9.14 5.39
CA THR A 104 -0.27 9.25 4.86
C THR A 104 0.01 8.15 3.83
N PHE A 105 -0.39 6.92 4.14
CA PHE A 105 -0.27 5.79 3.22
C PHE A 105 -1.18 5.91 1.99
N MET A 106 -2.39 6.42 2.15
CA MET A 106 -3.33 6.66 1.04
C MET A 106 -2.76 7.71 0.08
N PHE A 107 -2.23 8.82 0.58
CA PHE A 107 -1.54 9.81 -0.27
C PHE A 107 -0.31 9.22 -0.95
N PHE A 108 0.48 8.42 -0.25
CA PHE A 108 1.59 7.68 -0.88
C PHE A 108 1.10 6.80 -2.05
N THR A 109 0.01 6.05 -1.88
CA THR A 109 -0.51 5.18 -2.96
C THR A 109 -1.10 5.98 -4.12
N ILE A 110 -1.77 7.11 -3.86
CA ILE A 110 -2.25 8.04 -4.89
C ILE A 110 -1.07 8.61 -5.70
N PHE A 111 -0.05 9.14 -5.04
CA PHE A 111 1.12 9.70 -5.73
C PHE A 111 1.95 8.62 -6.43
N SER A 112 2.01 7.40 -5.88
CA SER A 112 2.57 6.24 -6.58
C SER A 112 1.79 5.97 -7.86
N GLY A 113 0.46 5.88 -7.81
CA GLY A 113 -0.39 5.71 -8.99
C GLY A 113 -0.15 6.81 -10.04
N ALA A 114 -0.06 8.08 -9.62
CA ALA A 114 0.26 9.19 -10.50
C ALA A 114 1.65 9.05 -11.15
N ASN A 115 2.67 8.61 -10.40
CA ASN A 115 4.00 8.37 -10.95
C ASN A 115 4.00 7.24 -12.00
N HIS A 116 3.25 6.17 -11.75
CA HIS A 116 3.09 5.08 -12.73
C HIS A 116 2.35 5.55 -13.99
N ALA A 117 1.29 6.38 -13.85
CA ALA A 117 0.61 7.02 -14.97
C ALA A 117 1.55 7.93 -15.77
N ARG A 118 2.38 8.73 -15.08
CA ARG A 118 3.42 9.56 -15.70
C ARG A 118 4.42 8.70 -16.48
N SER A 119 4.85 7.56 -15.94
CA SER A 119 5.79 6.64 -16.64
C SER A 119 5.17 6.00 -17.90
N ILE A 120 3.87 5.70 -17.88
CA ILE A 120 3.15 5.24 -19.08
C ILE A 120 3.16 6.32 -20.16
N ILE A 121 2.86 7.56 -19.79
CA ILE A 121 2.66 8.66 -20.76
C ILE A 121 4.00 9.18 -21.27
N GLN A 122 4.95 9.48 -20.38
CA GLN A 122 6.20 10.15 -20.72
C GLN A 122 7.27 9.16 -21.16
N ASP A 123 7.43 8.05 -20.42
CA ASP A 123 8.52 7.09 -20.67
C ASP A 123 8.06 5.94 -21.59
N LYS A 124 6.78 5.93 -22.01
CA LYS A 124 6.14 4.85 -22.79
C LYS A 124 6.32 3.47 -22.15
N ASN A 125 6.35 3.42 -20.82
CA ASN A 125 6.62 2.21 -20.07
C ASN A 125 5.31 1.44 -19.76
N TYR A 126 4.86 0.63 -20.72
CA TYR A 126 3.60 -0.13 -20.66
C TYR A 126 3.68 -1.45 -19.88
N LYS A 127 4.68 -1.63 -18.99
CA LYS A 127 4.72 -2.82 -18.12
C LYS A 127 3.45 -2.92 -17.30
N TRP A 128 2.97 -4.14 -17.05
CA TRP A 128 1.73 -4.42 -16.32
C TRP A 128 1.66 -3.69 -14.97
N ALA A 129 2.77 -3.65 -14.23
CA ALA A 129 2.86 -2.95 -12.95
C ALA A 129 2.60 -1.44 -13.05
N ASN A 130 2.88 -0.80 -14.20
CA ASN A 130 2.55 0.61 -14.41
C ASN A 130 1.09 0.79 -14.79
N LEU A 131 0.52 -0.15 -15.57
CA LEU A 131 -0.89 -0.10 -16.01
C LEU A 131 -1.86 -0.34 -14.86
N ASN A 132 -1.56 -1.31 -13.99
CA ASN A 132 -2.48 -1.72 -12.93
C ASN A 132 -2.45 -0.79 -11.71
N ARG A 133 -1.32 -0.13 -11.43
CA ARG A 133 -1.14 0.66 -10.20
C ARG A 133 -2.09 1.85 -10.06
N PRO A 134 -2.34 2.67 -11.11
CA PRO A 134 -3.32 3.76 -11.03
C PRO A 134 -4.72 3.25 -10.69
N PHE A 135 -5.14 2.15 -11.31
CA PHE A 135 -6.45 1.53 -11.04
C PHE A 135 -6.54 1.03 -9.60
N LEU A 136 -5.53 0.30 -9.13
CA LEU A 136 -5.50 -0.23 -7.75
C LEU A 136 -5.47 0.89 -6.71
N ALA A 137 -4.76 2.00 -6.97
CA ALA A 137 -4.75 3.16 -6.10
C ALA A 137 -6.14 3.81 -6.01
N ALA A 138 -6.83 3.97 -7.14
CA ALA A 138 -8.19 4.51 -7.18
C ALA A 138 -9.19 3.60 -6.44
N MET A 139 -9.11 2.29 -6.66
CA MET A 139 -9.95 1.30 -5.97
C MET A 139 -9.71 1.32 -4.46
N LEU A 140 -8.45 1.33 -4.03
CA LEU A 140 -8.11 1.41 -2.61
C LEU A 140 -8.65 2.70 -1.97
N THR A 141 -8.55 3.82 -2.67
CA THR A 141 -9.08 5.11 -2.22
C THR A 141 -10.60 5.05 -2.03
N ALA A 142 -11.33 4.46 -2.99
CA ALA A 142 -12.77 4.30 -2.90
C ALA A 142 -13.17 3.42 -1.71
N VAL A 143 -12.45 2.32 -1.47
CA VAL A 143 -12.74 1.39 -0.38
C VAL A 143 -12.45 2.00 1.00
N LEU A 144 -11.42 2.84 1.11
CA LEU A 144 -11.07 3.54 2.35
C LEU A 144 -11.93 4.78 2.61
N TRP A 145 -12.70 5.25 1.63
CA TRP A 145 -13.45 6.51 1.73
C TRP A 145 -14.37 6.57 2.94
N TYR A 146 -15.25 5.58 3.11
CA TYR A 146 -16.21 5.52 4.21
C TYR A 146 -15.56 5.51 5.60
N PRO A 147 -14.64 4.58 5.93
CA PRO A 147 -14.02 4.54 7.24
C PRO A 147 -13.14 5.77 7.53
N VAL A 148 -12.53 6.39 6.52
CA VAL A 148 -11.75 7.62 6.71
C VAL A 148 -12.66 8.80 7.01
N VAL A 149 -13.65 9.08 6.14
CA VAL A 149 -14.54 10.25 6.29
C VAL A 149 -15.41 10.13 7.55
N GLY A 150 -15.94 8.95 7.85
CA GLY A 150 -16.79 8.72 9.02
C GLY A 150 -16.04 8.66 10.36
N SER A 151 -14.70 8.76 10.35
CA SER A 151 -13.87 8.72 11.56
C SER A 151 -13.38 10.08 12.05
N PHE A 152 -13.61 11.15 11.27
CA PHE A 152 -13.48 12.53 11.74
C PHE A 152 -14.63 12.90 12.69
#